data_AF-A0A7Z9L8Q1-F1
#
_entry.id   AF-A0A7Z9L8Q1-F1
#
_cell.length_a   1.000
_cell.length_b   1.000
_cell.length_c   1.000
_cell.angle_alpha   90.00
_cell.angle_beta   90.00
_cell.angle_gamma   90.00
#
_symmetry.space_group_name_H-M   'P 1'
#
loop_
_entity.id
_entity.type
_entity.pdbx_description
1 polymer ?
#
loop_
_entity_poly.entity_id
_entity_poly.type
_entity_poly.pdbx_seq_one_letter_code
_entity_poly.pdbx_strand_id
1 'polypeptide(L)' 'SVADGVIPEEDCEDLVIVCGVFIHWEAEDNQKIYEYNYQATKDAIASAMNGTPTAADMVAGKDAAAHPFKGF' A
#
# COMPACT_ATOMS: atom_id res chain seq x y z
N SER A 1 9.62 -2.83 -7.16
CA SER A 1 9.71 -1.37 -6.93
C SER A 1 10.94 -0.77 -7.57
N VAL A 2 12.17 -1.04 -7.11
CA VAL A 2 13.40 -0.50 -7.75
C VAL A 2 13.56 -0.99 -9.19
N ALA A 3 13.48 -2.31 -9.40
CA ALA A 3 13.54 -2.90 -10.75
C ALA A 3 12.42 -2.41 -11.69
N ASP A 4 11.30 -1.97 -11.11
CA ASP A 4 10.16 -1.41 -11.87
C ASP A 4 10.29 0.12 -12.05
N GLY A 5 11.37 0.73 -11.54
CA GLY A 5 11.63 2.17 -11.59
C GLY A 5 10.77 3.04 -10.65
N VAL A 6 9.96 2.42 -9.78
CA VAL A 6 9.07 3.15 -8.85
C VAL A 6 9.87 3.86 -7.76
N ILE A 7 10.91 3.21 -7.26
CA ILE A 7 11.93 3.84 -6.41
C ILE A 7 13.14 4.04 -7.32
N PRO A 8 13.61 5.28 -7.55
CA PRO A 8 14.84 5.54 -8.29
C PRO A 8 16.02 4.80 -7.64
N GLU A 9 16.88 4.18 -8.46
CA GLU A 9 18.04 3.44 -7.96
C GLU A 9 18.97 4.34 -7.10
N GLU A 10 19.12 5.59 -7.51
CA GLU A 10 19.94 6.59 -6.81
C GLU A 10 19.47 6.90 -5.38
N ASP A 11 18.19 6.72 -5.07
CA ASP A 11 17.62 7.01 -3.75
C ASP A 11 17.65 5.80 -2.79
N CYS A 12 18.07 4.62 -3.27
CA CYS A 12 17.87 3.37 -2.52
C CYS A 12 18.66 3.28 -1.21
N GLU A 13 19.81 3.95 -1.14
CA GLU A 13 20.68 3.94 0.05
C GLU A 13 20.35 5.05 1.05
N ASP A 14 19.49 6.01 0.66
CA ASP A 14 19.12 7.18 1.46
C ASP A 14 17.68 7.11 2.01
N LEU A 15 16.84 6.28 1.41
CA LEU A 15 15.45 6.10 1.82
C LEU A 15 15.29 4.98 2.86
N VAL A 16 14.30 5.16 3.74
CA VAL A 16 13.84 4.12 4.67
C VAL A 16 12.38 3.79 4.40
N ILE A 17 12.07 2.49 4.35
CA ILE A 17 10.69 2.00 4.26
C ILE A 17 10.26 1.49 5.62
N VAL A 18 9.26 2.13 6.22
CA VAL A 18 8.60 1.63 7.44
C VAL A 18 7.35 0.89 7.00
N CYS A 19 7.41 -0.45 6.97
CA CYS A 19 6.33 -1.30 6.50
C CYS A 19 5.53 -1.90 7.66
N GLY A 20 4.28 -1.44 7.83
CA GLY A 20 3.31 -2.04 8.74
C GLY A 20 2.49 -3.09 8.01
N VAL A 21 2.65 -4.36 8.39
CA VAL A 21 1.96 -5.48 7.77
C VAL A 21 0.84 -5.98 8.68
N PHE A 22 -0.34 -6.24 8.11
CA PHE A 22 -1.45 -6.86 8.81
C PHE A 22 -1.65 -8.30 8.33
N ILE A 23 -1.61 -9.24 9.28
CA ILE A 23 -1.95 -10.65 9.05
C ILE A 23 -2.99 -11.03 10.10
N HIS A 24 -4.16 -11.48 9.64
CA HIS A 24 -5.19 -11.97 10.54
C HIS A 24 -4.71 -13.26 11.23
N TRP A 25 -5.08 -13.46 12.50
CA TRP A 25 -4.65 -14.60 13.31
C TRP A 25 -5.15 -15.96 12.78
N GLU A 26 -6.22 -15.97 11.98
CA GLU A 26 -6.75 -17.16 11.29
C GLU A 26 -6.17 -17.36 9.88
N ALA A 27 -5.16 -16.59 9.47
CA ALA A 27 -4.54 -16.74 8.16
C ALA A 27 -3.59 -17.97 8.16
N GLU A 28 -3.88 -18.96 7.33
CA GLU A 28 -3.14 -20.23 7.28
C GLU A 28 -2.46 -20.50 5.93
N ASP A 29 -2.91 -19.84 4.86
CA ASP A 29 -2.37 -20.02 3.50
C ASP A 29 -1.14 -19.14 3.28
N ASN A 30 0.04 -19.70 3.50
CA ASN A 30 1.32 -19.00 3.35
C ASN A 30 1.54 -18.41 1.95
N GLN A 31 1.02 -19.07 0.91
CA GLN A 31 1.17 -18.59 -0.46
C GLN A 31 0.38 -17.29 -0.63
N LYS A 32 -0.89 -17.27 -0.21
CA LYS A 32 -1.71 -16.06 -0.27
C LYS A 32 -1.19 -14.95 0.64
N ILE A 33 -0.71 -15.28 1.83
CA ILE A 33 -0.09 -14.29 2.72
C ILE A 33 1.07 -13.61 2.00
N TYR A 34 1.95 -14.38 1.35
CA TYR A 34 3.06 -13.81 0.59
C TYR A 34 2.57 -12.97 -0.60
N GLU A 35 1.70 -13.52 -1.45
CA GLU A 35 1.22 -12.86 -2.66
C GLU A 35 0.50 -11.54 -2.36
N TYR A 36 -0.41 -11.55 -1.38
CA TYR A 36 -1.16 -10.35 -1.01
C TYR A 36 -0.27 -9.29 -0.36
N ASN A 37 0.67 -9.67 0.51
CA ASN A 37 1.59 -8.71 1.11
C ASN A 37 2.58 -8.15 0.09
N TYR A 38 3.07 -8.97 -0.84
CA TYR A 38 3.92 -8.52 -1.94
C TYR A 38 3.21 -7.48 -2.79
N GLN A 39 1.99 -7.80 -3.24
CA GLN A 39 1.20 -6.89 -4.08
C GLN A 39 0.82 -5.60 -3.33
N ALA A 40 0.28 -5.73 -2.11
CA ALA A 40 -0.12 -4.57 -1.31
C ALA A 40 1.06 -3.64 -1.00
N THR A 41 2.24 -4.18 -0.71
CA THR A 41 3.45 -3.39 -0.46
C THR A 41 3.91 -2.67 -1.72
N LYS A 42 3.88 -3.32 -2.89
CA LYS A 42 4.22 -2.66 -4.17
C LYS A 42 3.27 -1.51 -4.48
N ASP A 43 1.97 -1.72 -4.30
CA ASP A 43 0.95 -0.70 -4.55
C ASP A 43 1.06 0.48 -3.58
N ALA A 44 1.36 0.20 -2.30
CA ALA A 44 1.60 1.22 -1.28
C ALA A 44 2.84 2.08 -1.62
N ILE A 45 3.95 1.44 -2.02
CA ILE A 45 5.16 2.16 -2.45
C ILE A 45 4.86 3.02 -3.68
N ALA A 46 4.19 2.47 -4.70
CA ALA A 46 3.86 3.22 -5.90
C ALA A 46 2.96 4.43 -5.59
N SER A 47 1.95 4.24 -4.73
CA SER A 47 1.07 5.32 -4.30
C SER A 47 1.83 6.41 -3.52
N ALA A 48 2.74 6.01 -2.62
CA ALA A 48 3.56 6.93 -1.84
C ALA A 48 4.52 7.74 -2.72
N MET A 49 5.23 7.08 -3.64
CA MET A 49 6.15 7.76 -4.57
C MET A 49 5.43 8.70 -5.53
N ASN A 50 4.18 8.40 -5.88
CA ASN A 50 3.33 9.27 -6.71
C ASN A 50 2.58 10.35 -5.91
N GLY A 51 2.63 10.33 -4.58
CA GLY A 51 1.88 11.27 -3.74
C GLY A 51 0.35 11.12 -3.86
N THR A 52 -0.13 9.92 -4.14
CA THR A 52 -1.54 9.62 -4.37
C THR A 52 -2.12 8.69 -3.28
N PRO A 53 -3.43 8.78 -2.99
CA PRO A 53 -4.36 9.82 -3.43
C PRO A 53 -4.02 11.17 -2.79
N THR A 54 -4.31 12.28 -3.48
CA THR A 54 -4.14 13.61 -2.90
C THR A 54 -5.24 13.89 -1.87
N ALA A 55 -5.04 14.91 -1.04
CA ALA A 55 -6.09 15.36 -0.11
C ALA A 55 -7.39 15.77 -0.85
N ALA A 56 -7.27 16.36 -2.04
CA ALA A 56 -8.42 16.73 -2.86
C ALA A 56 -9.18 15.48 -3.37
N ASP A 57 -8.46 14.47 -3.86
CA ASP A 57 -9.07 13.21 -4.31
C ASP A 57 -9.80 12.51 -3.17
N MET A 58 -9.18 12.48 -1.98
CA MET A 58 -9.78 11.90 -0.79
C MET A 58 -11.06 12.62 -0.37
N VAL A 59 -11.07 13.96 -0.37
CA VAL A 59 -12.28 14.74 -0.03
C VAL A 59 -13.38 14.54 -1.07
N ALA A 60 -13.03 14.45 -2.35
CA ALA A 60 -13.99 14.21 -3.43
C ALA A 60 -14.61 12.80 -3.36
N GLY A 61 -13.81 11.78 -3.01
CA GLY A 61 -14.25 10.39 -2.96
C GLY A 61 -14.88 9.93 -1.64
N LYS A 62 -14.74 10.71 -0.55
CA LYS A 62 -15.09 10.28 0.82
C LYS A 62 -16.51 9.74 0.98
N ASP A 63 -17.49 10.31 0.27
CA ASP A 63 -18.91 9.99 0.44
C ASP A 63 -19.32 8.78 -0.40
N ALA A 64 -18.60 8.51 -1.49
CA ALA A 64 -18.81 7.34 -2.35
C ALA A 64 -18.06 6.09 -1.86
N ALA A 65 -17.02 6.28 -1.04
CA ALA A 65 -16.22 5.17 -0.52
C ALA A 65 -17.01 4.32 0.50
N ALA A 66 -17.02 3.01 0.29
CA ALA A 66 -17.62 2.04 1.19
C ALA A 66 -16.54 1.41 2.09
N HIS A 67 -16.54 1.73 3.38
CA HIS A 67 -15.63 1.11 4.35
C HIS A 67 -16.23 -0.22 4.85
N PRO A 68 -15.49 -1.35 4.84
CA PRO A 68 -16.01 -2.68 5.19
C PRO A 68 -16.62 -2.78 6.60
N PHE A 69 -16.14 -1.96 7.54
CA PHE A 69 -16.66 -1.85 8.90
C PHE A 69 -17.35 -0.51 9.19
N LYS A 70 -17.84 0.18 8.15
CA LYS A 70 -18.68 1.37 8.35
C LYS A 70 -19.97 0.92 9.03
N GLY A 71 -20.03 1.02 10.35
CA GLY A 71 -21.30 1.02 11.09
C GLY A 71 -22.20 2.15 10.58
N PHE A 72 -23.49 2.06 10.88
CA PHE A 72 -24.51 3.05 10.48
C PHE A 72 -24.17 4.47 10.96
#